data_AF-A0A1H4L078-F1
#
_entry.id   AF-A0A1H4L078-F1
#
_cell.length_a   1.000
_cell.length_b   1.000
_cell.length_c   1.000
_cell.angle_alpha   90.00
_cell.angle_beta   90.00
_cell.angle_gamma   90.00
#
_symmetry.space_group_name_H-M   'P 1'
#
loop_
_entity.id
_entity.type
_entity.pdbx_description
1 polymer ?
#
loop_
_entity_poly.entity_id
_entity_poly.type
_entity_poly.pdbx_seq_one_letter_code
_entity_poly.pdbx_strand_id
1 'polypeptide(L)'
;MEPSATPAEGPVAHGGHTYRMPLPRLALTPEVSHGPLDGAWWPRCDALELELPSLVAALEPDRGTTVRVTVDAAQWPDAPHTVMAPGQVIAVDVTGSAGEAHVITLDCDTVGRWVLLVVPPQKPTDTATRLMTAAADPALHLGASALLTRC
;
A
#
# COMPACT_ATOMS: atom_id res chain seq x y z
N MET A 1 25.00 -14.83 -59.26
CA MET A 1 23.61 -14.50 -59.58
C MET A 1 22.96 -14.21 -58.24
N GLU A 2 22.68 -12.94 -57.97
CA GLU A 2 21.92 -12.41 -56.82
C GLU A 2 20.48 -12.97 -56.78
N PRO A 3 19.63 -12.70 -55.76
CA PRO A 3 19.79 -11.80 -54.58
C PRO A 3 19.31 -12.42 -53.24
N SER A 4 19.49 -11.71 -52.13
CA SER A 4 18.39 -11.41 -51.19
C SER A 4 18.84 -10.44 -50.10
N ALA A 5 18.32 -9.23 -50.22
CA ALA A 5 18.32 -8.19 -49.21
C ALA A 5 17.19 -8.40 -48.19
N THR A 6 17.51 -8.20 -46.90
CA THR A 6 16.81 -7.33 -45.90
C THR A 6 15.36 -7.72 -45.51
N PRO A 7 14.95 -7.71 -44.21
CA PRO A 7 15.12 -6.53 -43.36
C PRO A 7 15.53 -6.69 -41.90
N ALA A 8 16.03 -5.55 -41.41
CA ALA A 8 16.25 -5.20 -40.03
C ALA A 8 15.15 -5.72 -39.12
N GLU A 9 15.55 -6.57 -38.19
CA GLU A 9 14.77 -6.89 -37.01
C GLU A 9 14.49 -5.59 -36.25
N GLY A 10 13.21 -5.37 -35.95
CA GLY A 10 12.69 -4.13 -35.39
C GLY A 10 13.32 -3.74 -34.05
N PRO A 11 12.96 -2.57 -33.51
CA PRO A 11 13.40 -2.19 -32.18
C PRO A 11 12.96 -3.29 -31.22
N VAL A 12 13.94 -3.94 -30.61
CA VAL A 12 13.74 -4.81 -29.45
C VAL A 12 12.92 -4.01 -28.46
N ALA A 13 11.63 -4.31 -28.40
CA ALA A 13 10.78 -3.87 -27.31
C ALA A 13 11.49 -4.41 -26.08
N HIS A 14 12.14 -3.52 -25.34
CA HIS A 14 12.68 -3.80 -24.04
C HIS A 14 11.47 -4.25 -23.24
N GLY A 15 11.25 -5.56 -23.19
CA GLY A 15 10.24 -6.18 -22.39
C GLY A 15 10.65 -5.87 -20.98
N GLY A 16 10.22 -4.70 -20.50
CA GLY A 16 10.27 -4.34 -19.10
C GLY A 16 9.63 -5.51 -18.42
N HIS A 17 10.45 -6.30 -17.74
CA HIS A 17 9.96 -7.27 -16.79
C HIS A 17 9.30 -6.41 -15.72
N THR A 18 8.05 -6.02 -15.94
CA THR A 18 7.16 -5.57 -14.88
C THR A 18 7.07 -6.79 -14.01
N TYR A 19 7.96 -6.84 -13.01
CA TYR A 19 7.90 -7.77 -11.91
C TYR A 19 6.47 -7.65 -11.43
N ARG A 20 5.64 -8.65 -11.76
CA ARG A 20 4.20 -8.62 -11.46
C ARG A 20 4.09 -8.81 -9.96
N MET A 21 4.42 -7.76 -9.23
CA MET A 21 4.22 -7.70 -7.80
C MET A 21 2.74 -7.95 -7.58
N PRO A 22 2.39 -8.86 -6.66
CA PRO A 22 0.99 -9.10 -6.36
C PRO A 22 0.36 -7.75 -6.00
N LEU A 23 -0.68 -7.37 -6.75
CA LEU A 23 -1.38 -6.12 -6.49
C LEU A 23 -1.80 -6.10 -5.01
N PRO A 24 -1.44 -5.05 -4.26
CA PRO A 24 -1.89 -4.91 -2.89
C PRO A 24 -3.41 -4.84 -2.92
N ARG A 25 -4.07 -5.45 -1.92
CA ARG A 25 -5.52 -5.29 -1.76
C ARG A 25 -5.75 -3.93 -1.11
N LEU A 26 -5.77 -2.91 -1.95
CA LEU A 26 -5.90 -1.52 -1.54
C LEU A 26 -7.22 -0.96 -2.09
N ALA A 27 -7.97 -0.29 -1.24
CA ALA A 27 -9.15 0.48 -1.59
C ALA A 27 -8.93 1.91 -1.12
N LEU A 28 -8.66 2.82 -2.05
CA LEU A 28 -8.46 4.25 -1.78
C LEU A 28 -9.76 5.00 -2.01
N THR A 29 -9.98 6.07 -1.24
CA THR A 29 -11.02 7.04 -1.58
C THR A 29 -10.55 7.87 -2.78
N PRO A 30 -11.46 8.22 -3.71
CA PRO A 30 -11.12 9.04 -4.88
C PRO A 30 -10.73 10.48 -4.51
N GLU A 31 -11.13 10.96 -3.34
CA GLU A 31 -10.66 12.21 -2.76
C GLU A 31 -9.52 11.90 -1.76
N VAL A 32 -8.30 12.30 -2.12
CA VAL A 32 -7.04 12.01 -1.40
C VAL A 32 -6.86 12.85 -0.13
N SER A 33 -7.84 13.65 0.26
CA SER A 33 -7.81 14.41 1.50
C SER A 33 -9.19 14.99 1.73
N HIS A 34 -9.79 14.71 2.90
CA HIS A 34 -10.85 15.44 3.63
C HIS A 34 -11.61 14.54 4.63
N GLY A 35 -11.24 13.24 4.73
CA GLY A 35 -11.74 12.30 5.74
C GLY A 35 -10.69 11.93 6.80
N PRO A 36 -11.09 11.22 7.88
CA PRO A 36 -10.16 10.66 8.88
C PRO A 36 -9.35 9.45 8.37
N LEU A 37 -9.74 8.87 7.24
CA LEU A 37 -9.07 7.77 6.53
C LEU A 37 -9.10 8.09 5.03
N ASP A 38 -7.98 7.90 4.35
CA ASP A 38 -7.82 8.01 2.88
C ASP A 38 -8.07 6.67 2.16
N GLY A 39 -8.37 5.61 2.93
CA GLY A 39 -8.75 4.30 2.41
C GLY A 39 -8.52 3.15 3.37
N ALA A 40 -8.52 1.94 2.82
CA ALA A 40 -8.21 0.69 3.51
C ALA A 40 -7.23 -0.16 2.72
N TRP A 41 -6.33 -0.80 3.45
CA TRP A 41 -5.37 -1.75 2.96
C TRP A 41 -5.54 -3.08 3.69
N TRP A 42 -5.69 -4.15 2.92
CA TRP A 42 -5.78 -5.51 3.44
C TRP A 42 -4.49 -6.27 3.13
N PRO A 43 -3.52 -6.34 4.05
CA PRO A 43 -2.34 -7.17 3.91
C PRO A 43 -2.72 -8.64 3.68
N ARG A 44 -1.91 -9.33 2.87
CA ARG A 44 -2.00 -10.79 2.71
C ARG A 44 -1.26 -11.53 3.82
N CYS A 45 -0.21 -10.90 4.35
CA CYS A 45 0.67 -11.45 5.39
C CYS A 45 1.00 -10.39 6.43
N ASP A 46 1.35 -10.85 7.63
CA ASP A 46 1.88 -10.03 8.72
C ASP A 46 3.37 -9.63 8.52
N ALA A 47 3.90 -9.80 7.31
CA ALA A 47 5.25 -9.39 6.94
C ALA A 47 5.21 -8.05 6.17
N LEU A 48 5.46 -6.93 6.87
CA LEU A 48 5.48 -5.60 6.25
C LEU A 48 6.52 -5.46 5.14
N GLU A 49 7.69 -6.10 5.28
CA GLU A 49 8.74 -6.06 4.24
C GLU A 49 8.28 -6.58 2.88
N LEU A 50 7.33 -7.52 2.86
CA LEU A 50 6.80 -8.10 1.63
C LEU A 50 5.66 -7.27 1.05
N GLU A 51 4.87 -6.63 1.91
CA GLU A 51 3.67 -5.93 1.48
C GLU A 51 3.88 -4.43 1.23
N LEU A 52 4.74 -3.76 2.02
CA LEU A 52 5.04 -2.34 1.86
C LEU A 52 5.59 -1.98 0.47
N PRO A 53 6.48 -2.78 -0.17
CA PRO A 53 6.93 -2.49 -1.53
C PRO A 53 5.77 -2.50 -2.53
N SER A 54 4.80 -3.40 -2.35
CA SER A 54 3.62 -3.50 -3.21
C SER A 54 2.66 -2.34 -2.97
N LEU A 55 2.47 -1.94 -1.70
CA LEU A 55 1.65 -0.80 -1.29
C LEU A 55 2.21 0.52 -1.84
N VAL A 56 3.52 0.74 -1.65
CA VAL A 56 4.20 1.94 -2.14
C VAL A 56 4.22 1.98 -3.66
N ALA A 57 4.41 0.84 -4.32
CA ALA A 57 4.29 0.79 -5.78
C ALA A 57 2.89 1.19 -6.25
N ALA A 58 1.81 0.83 -5.55
CA ALA A 58 0.46 1.26 -5.93
C ALA A 58 0.22 2.77 -5.77
N LEU A 59 0.99 3.44 -4.89
CA LEU A 59 0.95 4.90 -4.74
C LEU A 59 1.81 5.63 -5.79
N GLU A 60 2.63 4.89 -6.56
CA GLU A 60 3.57 5.43 -7.56
C GLU A 60 4.31 6.72 -7.12
N PRO A 61 4.99 6.77 -5.95
CA PRO A 61 5.72 7.96 -5.55
C PRO A 61 6.94 8.18 -6.46
N ASP A 62 7.51 9.39 -6.41
CA ASP A 62 8.71 9.69 -7.18
C ASP A 62 9.90 8.82 -6.75
N ARG A 63 10.83 8.56 -7.68
CA ARG A 63 11.99 7.72 -7.42
C ARG A 63 13.00 8.49 -6.56
N GLY A 64 13.46 7.88 -5.47
CA GLY A 64 14.37 8.51 -4.51
C GLY A 64 13.66 9.21 -3.35
N THR A 65 12.33 9.14 -3.27
CA THR A 65 11.59 9.60 -2.08
C THR A 65 11.66 8.58 -0.95
N THR A 66 11.74 9.10 0.26
CA THR A 66 11.57 8.32 1.49
C THR A 66 10.10 8.30 1.87
N VAL A 67 9.50 7.12 1.95
CA VAL A 67 8.14 6.93 2.44
C VAL A 67 8.23 6.54 3.91
N ARG A 68 7.74 7.40 4.80
CA ARG A 68 7.65 7.09 6.23
C ARG A 68 6.34 6.38 6.48
N VAL A 69 6.36 5.26 7.17
CA VAL A 69 5.21 4.40 7.40
C VAL A 69 5.09 4.19 8.90
N THR A 70 4.07 4.76 9.51
CA THR A 70 3.80 4.56 10.94
C THR A 70 2.79 3.44 11.11
N VAL A 71 3.16 2.41 11.86
CA VAL A 71 2.32 1.25 12.21
C VAL A 71 2.25 1.08 13.72
N ASP A 72 1.17 0.48 14.21
CA ASP A 72 1.04 0.17 15.64
C ASP A 72 1.74 -1.15 16.01
N ALA A 73 2.53 -1.10 17.08
CA ALA A 73 3.30 -2.24 17.60
C ALA A 73 2.43 -3.44 18.01
N ALA A 74 1.18 -3.20 18.44
CA ALA A 74 0.29 -4.27 18.87
C ALA A 74 -0.20 -5.12 17.70
N GLN A 75 -0.20 -4.58 16.49
CA GLN A 75 -0.47 -5.35 15.27
C GLN A 75 0.79 -5.90 14.62
N TRP A 76 1.88 -5.13 14.62
CA TRP A 76 3.10 -5.51 13.90
C TRP A 76 4.31 -5.52 14.84
N PRO A 77 4.41 -6.51 15.75
CA PRO A 77 5.50 -6.58 16.72
C PRO A 77 6.85 -6.89 16.07
N ASP A 78 6.86 -7.58 14.93
CA ASP A 78 8.06 -7.96 14.17
C ASP A 78 8.34 -6.99 12.99
N ALA A 79 7.77 -5.78 13.05
CA ALA A 79 7.91 -4.81 11.97
C ALA A 79 9.40 -4.38 11.78
N PRO A 80 9.96 -4.57 10.57
CA PRO A 80 11.29 -4.05 10.25
C PRO A 80 11.26 -2.53 10.27
N HIS A 81 12.29 -1.88 10.80
CA HIS A 81 12.32 -0.41 10.91
C HIS A 81 12.59 0.28 9.57
N THR A 82 13.08 -0.45 8.57
CA THR A 82 13.35 0.07 7.23
C THR A 82 13.19 -1.04 6.21
N VAL A 83 12.46 -0.75 5.14
CA VAL A 83 12.19 -1.65 4.02
C VAL A 83 12.64 -0.98 2.73
N MET A 84 13.35 -1.71 1.89
CA MET A 84 13.80 -1.22 0.59
C MET A 84 12.74 -1.53 -0.47
N ALA A 85 12.27 -0.50 -1.16
CA ALA A 85 11.38 -0.60 -2.30
C ALA A 85 12.12 -0.26 -3.60
N PRO A 86 11.61 -0.64 -4.79
CA PRO A 86 12.28 -0.44 -6.06
C PRO A 86 12.50 1.05 -6.41
N GLY A 87 13.63 1.59 -5.96
CA GLY A 87 14.03 2.99 -6.11
C GLY A 87 13.57 3.91 -4.99
N GLN A 88 13.10 3.37 -3.85
CA GLN A 88 12.54 4.12 -2.73
C GLN A 88 12.95 3.49 -1.39
N VAL A 89 13.07 4.31 -0.35
CA VAL A 89 13.34 3.83 1.01
C VAL A 89 12.06 3.98 1.82
N ILE A 90 11.61 2.90 2.43
CA ILE A 90 10.43 2.89 3.28
C ILE A 90 10.90 2.84 4.73
N ALA A 91 10.81 3.95 5.45
CA ALA A 91 11.14 4.01 6.87
C ALA A 91 9.89 3.63 7.67
N VAL A 92 9.95 2.55 8.45
CA VAL A 92 8.81 2.09 9.24
C VAL A 92 9.01 2.51 10.69
N ASP A 93 8.06 3.29 11.20
CA ASP A 93 8.02 3.75 12.58
C ASP A 93 6.95 2.97 13.34
N VAL A 94 7.36 2.23 14.36
CA VAL A 94 6.48 1.38 15.15
C VAL A 94 6.07 2.18 16.39
N THR A 95 4.83 2.66 16.42
CA THR A 95 4.30 3.40 17.56
C THR A 95 3.76 2.45 18.63
N GLY A 96 4.12 2.70 19.88
CA GLY A 96 3.69 1.91 21.02
C GLY A 96 2.31 2.33 21.52
N SER A 97 1.26 1.59 21.14
CA SER A 97 -0.03 1.47 21.84
C SER A 97 -0.88 2.74 22.02
N ALA A 98 -0.45 3.91 21.52
CA ALA A 98 -1.19 5.18 21.60
C ALA A 98 -1.83 5.58 20.26
N GLY A 99 -1.62 4.80 19.20
CA GLY A 99 -2.24 4.99 17.90
C GLY A 99 -3.64 4.36 17.83
N GLU A 100 -4.42 4.78 16.84
CA GLU A 100 -5.62 4.06 16.43
C GLU A 100 -5.20 2.65 15.97
N ALA A 101 -5.58 1.63 16.73
CA ALA A 101 -5.36 0.24 16.31
C ALA A 101 -5.98 0.04 14.93
N HIS A 102 -5.28 -0.71 14.09
CA HIS A 102 -5.62 -0.97 12.69
C HIS A 102 -5.51 0.23 11.76
N VAL A 103 -4.65 1.21 12.08
CA VAL A 103 -4.30 2.28 11.15
C VAL A 103 -2.83 2.19 10.76
N ILE A 104 -2.54 2.46 9.48
CA ILE A 104 -1.21 2.71 8.96
C ILE A 104 -1.18 4.11 8.36
N THR A 105 -0.19 4.91 8.71
CA THR A 105 -0.01 6.24 8.13
C THR A 105 1.22 6.21 7.24
N LEU A 106 1.06 6.54 5.96
CA LEU A 106 2.15 6.72 5.03
C LEU A 106 2.35 8.21 4.82
N ASP A 107 3.57 8.69 5.00
CA ASP A 107 3.97 10.07 4.84
C ASP A 107 5.07 10.10 3.79
N CYS A 108 4.73 10.62 2.62
CA CYS A 108 5.59 10.71 1.47
C CYS A 108 5.66 12.18 1.04
N ASP A 109 6.86 12.68 0.78
CA ASP A 109 7.05 14.07 0.37
C ASP A 109 6.35 14.39 -0.98
N THR A 110 6.23 13.39 -1.84
CA THR A 110 5.73 13.56 -3.22
C THR A 110 4.24 13.30 -3.36
N VAL A 111 3.70 12.27 -2.70
CA VAL A 111 2.26 11.95 -2.73
C VAL A 111 1.50 12.46 -1.51
N GLY A 112 2.18 13.05 -0.53
CA GLY A 112 1.58 13.55 0.69
C GLY A 112 1.40 12.48 1.78
N ARG A 113 0.54 12.80 2.76
CA ARG A 113 0.19 11.91 3.86
C ARG A 113 -1.09 11.13 3.53
N TRP A 114 -1.06 9.83 3.79
CA TRP A 114 -2.15 8.89 3.57
C TRP A 114 -2.39 8.09 4.85
N VAL A 115 -3.62 8.08 5.33
CA VAL A 115 -4.04 7.33 6.51
C VAL A 115 -4.93 6.18 6.06
N LEU A 116 -4.44 4.94 6.14
CA LEU A 116 -5.16 3.76 5.66
C LEU A 116 -5.56 2.84 6.82
N LEU A 117 -6.75 2.26 6.73
CA LEU A 117 -7.20 1.20 7.64
C LEU A 117 -6.51 -0.11 7.26
N VAL A 118 -5.77 -0.71 8.18
CA VAL A 118 -5.19 -2.06 8.04
C VAL A 118 -6.21 -3.10 8.46
N VAL A 119 -6.72 -3.88 7.51
CA VAL A 119 -7.57 -5.02 7.83
C VAL A 119 -6.68 -6.22 8.19
N PRO A 120 -6.83 -6.83 9.38
CA PRO A 120 -6.00 -7.96 9.79
C PRO A 120 -6.19 -9.15 8.83
N PRO A 121 -5.13 -9.86 8.40
CA PRO A 121 -5.25 -10.99 7.47
C PRO A 121 -6.05 -12.17 8.05
N GLN A 122 -6.14 -12.26 9.38
CA GLN A 122 -6.89 -13.28 10.12
C GLN A 122 -8.40 -12.99 10.13
N LYS A 123 -8.82 -11.78 9.70
CA LYS A 123 -10.23 -11.38 9.65
C LYS A 123 -10.94 -12.16 8.52
N PRO A 124 -12.16 -12.69 8.75
CA PRO A 124 -12.91 -13.37 7.70
C PRO A 124 -13.13 -12.47 6.49
N THR A 125 -13.05 -13.05 5.28
CA THR A 125 -13.12 -12.30 4.01
C THR A 125 -14.38 -11.46 3.86
N ASP A 126 -15.53 -11.91 4.38
CA ASP A 126 -16.78 -11.13 4.37
C ASP A 126 -16.64 -9.84 5.17
N THR A 127 -16.15 -9.93 6.41
CA THR A 127 -15.87 -8.77 7.27
C THR A 127 -14.79 -7.88 6.66
N ALA A 128 -13.72 -8.46 6.10
CA ALA A 128 -12.66 -7.69 5.45
C ALA A 128 -13.20 -6.87 4.27
N THR A 129 -14.02 -7.50 3.42
CA THR A 129 -14.64 -6.83 2.26
C THR A 129 -15.59 -5.72 2.70
N ARG A 130 -16.38 -5.95 3.75
CA ARG A 130 -17.25 -4.92 4.34
C ARG A 130 -16.45 -3.75 4.90
N LEU A 131 -15.37 -4.01 5.64
CA LEU A 131 -14.48 -2.98 6.18
C LEU A 131 -13.81 -2.18 5.06
N MET A 132 -13.29 -2.84 4.02
CA MET A 132 -12.69 -2.18 2.87
C MET A 132 -13.71 -1.30 2.12
N THR A 133 -14.94 -1.80 1.93
CA THR A 133 -16.02 -1.02 1.30
C THR A 133 -16.40 0.18 2.15
N ALA A 134 -16.52 -0.01 3.47
CA ALA A 134 -16.88 1.05 4.41
C ALA A 134 -15.78 2.12 4.55
N ALA A 135 -14.52 1.73 4.47
CA ALA A 135 -13.38 2.66 4.53
C ALA A 135 -13.14 3.40 3.20
N ALA A 136 -13.51 2.79 2.07
CA ALA A 136 -13.46 3.43 0.76
C ALA A 136 -14.72 4.25 0.44
N ASP A 137 -15.72 4.23 1.33
CA ASP A 137 -16.94 4.99 1.19
C ASP A 137 -16.72 6.44 1.68
N PRO A 138 -16.77 7.44 0.80
CA PRO A 138 -16.53 8.83 1.18
C PRO A 138 -17.67 9.39 2.05
N ALA A 139 -18.84 8.74 2.14
CA ALA A 139 -19.91 9.17 3.06
C ALA A 139 -19.68 8.66 4.49
N LEU A 140 -18.74 7.74 4.69
CA LEU A 140 -18.44 7.12 5.97
C LEU A 140 -17.13 7.66 6.56
N HIS A 141 -17.20 8.88 7.10
CA HIS A 141 -16.08 9.55 7.79
C HIS A 141 -15.84 8.95 9.18
N LEU A 142 -15.62 7.64 9.27
CA LEU A 142 -15.37 6.93 10.53
C LEU A 142 -13.90 6.55 10.62
N GLY A 143 -13.29 6.74 11.80
CA GLY A 143 -11.95 6.22 12.07
C GLY A 143 -11.94 4.69 12.12
N ALA A 144 -10.74 4.10 12.04
CA ALA A 144 -10.57 2.65 12.00
C ALA A 144 -11.22 1.93 13.19
N SER A 145 -11.06 2.48 14.38
CA SER A 145 -11.67 1.95 15.61
C SER A 145 -13.19 1.86 15.51
N ALA A 146 -13.85 2.87 14.91
CA ALA A 146 -15.29 2.90 14.76
C ALA A 146 -15.80 1.92 13.70
N LEU A 147 -15.03 1.69 12.63
CA LEU A 147 -15.32 0.67 11.63
C LEU A 147 -15.23 -0.74 12.21
N LEU A 148 -14.23 -0.98 13.06
CA LEU A 148 -14.01 -2.29 13.67
C LEU A 148 -14.99 -2.62 14.79
N THR A 149 -15.50 -1.61 15.51
CA THR A 149 -16.49 -1.83 16.57
C THR A 149 -17.89 -2.17 16.02
N ARG A 150 -18.12 -2.03 14.71
CA ARG A 150 -19.42 -2.23 14.05
C ARG A 150 -19.58 -3.62 13.40
N CYS A 151 -18.63 -4.53 13.62
CA CYS A 151 -18.74 -5.94 13.25
C CYS A 151 -19.38 -6.76 14.38
#